data_AF-A0A7K0VU85-F1
#
_entry.id   AF-A0A7K0VU85-F1
#
_cell.length_a   1.000
_cell.length_b   1.000
_cell.length_c   1.000
_cell.angle_alpha   90.00
_cell.angle_beta   90.00
_cell.angle_gamma   90.00
#
_symmetry.space_group_name_H-M   'P 1'
#
loop_
_entity.id
_entity.type
_entity.pdbx_description
1 polymer ?
#
loop_
_entity_poly.entity_id
_entity_poly.type
_entity_poly.pdbx_seq_one_letter_code
_entity_poly.pdbx_strand_id
1 'polypeptide(L)' 'MSDDQHEYESGPAEPPTESITCVDCGGKCHLLTHPPEDGLWLAGDVVAYRCSDCLDRWDLVLMPLGE' A
#
# COMPACT_ATOMS: atom_id res chain seq x y z
N MET A 1 -8.90 19.50 -26.07
CA MET A 1 -8.86 18.09 -25.66
C MET A 1 -7.40 17.71 -25.55
N SER A 2 -6.90 17.72 -24.32
CA SER A 2 -5.61 17.14 -23.96
C SER A 2 -5.74 16.80 -22.49
N ASP A 3 -5.73 15.50 -22.26
CA ASP A 3 -6.02 14.76 -21.05
C ASP A 3 -4.83 14.91 -20.09
N ASP A 4 -4.86 15.93 -19.23
CA ASP A 4 -3.76 16.31 -18.33
C ASP A 4 -4.27 16.36 -16.88
N GLN A 5 -5.00 15.31 -16.46
CA GLN A 5 -5.60 15.25 -15.12
C GLN A 5 -5.06 14.15 -14.21
N HIS A 6 -3.99 13.44 -14.59
CA HIS A 6 -3.43 12.35 -13.76
C HIS A 6 -1.91 12.40 -13.54
N GLU A 7 -1.24 13.54 -13.77
CA GLU A 7 0.23 13.57 -13.71
C GLU A 7 0.83 13.92 -12.32
N TYR A 8 0.04 14.13 -11.26
CA TYR A 8 0.61 14.72 -10.03
C TYR A 8 -0.03 14.37 -8.67
N GLU A 9 -0.71 13.22 -8.52
CA GLU A 9 -0.90 12.63 -7.18
C GLU A 9 0.20 11.60 -6.83
N SER A 10 1.27 11.52 -7.64
CA SER A 10 2.35 10.52 -7.57
C SER A 10 3.63 11.01 -6.86
N GLY A 11 3.49 11.64 -5.69
CA GLY A 11 4.64 12.00 -4.85
C GLY A 11 5.30 10.77 -4.20
N PRO A 12 6.44 10.92 -3.50
CA PRO A 12 6.99 9.83 -2.69
C PRO A 12 6.00 9.46 -1.56
N ALA A 13 5.91 8.17 -1.26
CA ALA A 13 5.16 7.64 -0.14
C ALA A 13 6.10 7.09 0.94
N GLU A 14 5.59 7.00 2.16
CA GLU A 14 6.29 6.23 3.21
C GLU A 14 6.27 4.73 2.87
N PRO A 15 7.38 4.00 3.13
CA PRO A 15 7.39 2.56 2.95
C PRO A 15 6.29 1.88 3.79
N PRO A 16 5.60 0.86 3.22
CA PRO A 16 4.59 0.11 3.95
C PRO A 16 5.20 -0.58 5.18
N THR A 17 4.44 -0.69 6.26
CA THR A 17 4.84 -1.51 7.40
C THR A 17 4.80 -2.99 7.04
N GLU A 18 5.62 -3.83 7.67
CA GLU A 18 5.62 -5.28 7.41
C GLU A 18 4.32 -5.98 7.86
N SER A 19 3.53 -5.33 8.72
CA SER A 19 2.28 -5.88 9.22
C SER A 19 1.25 -4.83 9.61
N ILE A 20 -0.03 -5.18 9.45
CA ILE A 20 -1.21 -4.41 9.85
C ILE A 20 -2.20 -5.28 10.62
N THR A 21 -3.20 -4.65 11.24
CA THR A 21 -4.33 -5.36 11.86
C THR A 21 -5.41 -5.64 10.81
N CYS A 22 -5.92 -6.88 10.78
CA CYS A 22 -7.03 -7.27 9.92
C CYS A 22 -8.31 -6.56 10.37
N VAL A 23 -9.02 -5.90 9.45
CA VAL A 23 -10.27 -5.20 9.78
C VAL A 23 -11.45 -6.16 10.04
N ASP A 24 -11.45 -7.33 9.40
CA ASP A 24 -12.55 -8.29 9.55
C ASP A 24 -12.46 -9.14 10.83
N CYS A 25 -11.26 -9.57 11.23
CA CYS A 25 -11.09 -10.49 12.35
C CYS A 25 -10.21 -9.96 13.49
N GLY A 26 -9.59 -8.79 13.33
CA GLY A 26 -8.64 -8.23 14.31
C GLY A 26 -7.28 -8.95 14.39
N GLY A 27 -7.08 -10.01 13.59
CA GLY A 27 -5.84 -10.77 13.51
C GLY A 27 -4.68 -10.02 12.85
N LYS A 28 -3.50 -10.66 12.78
CA LYS A 28 -2.32 -10.03 12.17
C LYS A 28 -2.28 -10.28 10.67
N CYS A 29 -2.07 -9.24 9.88
CA CYS A 29 -1.79 -9.35 8.46
C CYS A 29 -0.32 -9.11 8.16
N HIS A 30 0.20 -9.84 7.18
CA HIS A 30 1.59 -9.76 6.73
C HIS A 30 1.66 -9.22 5.31
N LEU A 31 2.61 -8.31 5.08
CA LEU A 31 2.88 -7.74 3.76
C LEU A 31 3.30 -8.85 2.78
N LEU A 32 2.67 -8.87 1.61
CA LEU A 32 2.98 -9.78 0.51
C LEU A 32 3.71 -9.09 -0.64
N THR A 33 3.46 -7.79 -0.84
CA THR A 33 4.12 -7.03 -1.90
C THR A 33 5.59 -6.82 -1.57
N HIS A 34 6.46 -7.19 -2.50
CA HIS A 34 7.89 -6.93 -2.38
C HIS A 34 8.21 -5.45 -2.65
N PRO A 35 9.29 -4.90 -2.05
CA PRO A 35 9.76 -3.58 -2.40
C PRO A 35 10.05 -3.43 -3.91
N PRO A 36 9.77 -2.26 -4.50
CA PRO A 36 10.17 -1.92 -5.86
C PRO A 36 11.69 -2.08 -6.07
N GLU A 37 12.11 -2.32 -7.31
CA GLU A 37 13.53 -2.57 -7.64
C GLU A 37 14.43 -1.36 -7.34
N ASP A 38 13.89 -0.15 -7.48
CA ASP A 38 14.57 1.11 -7.16
C ASP A 38 14.46 1.50 -5.66
N GLY A 39 13.67 0.73 -4.89
CA GLY A 39 13.39 0.98 -3.48
C GLY A 39 12.54 2.22 -3.21
N LEU A 40 11.92 2.82 -4.23
CA LEU A 40 11.11 4.02 -4.11
C LEU A 40 9.62 3.66 -4.13
N TRP A 41 8.92 4.03 -3.07
CA TRP A 41 7.47 3.93 -2.99
C TRP A 41 6.83 5.24 -3.42
N LEU A 42 5.77 5.14 -4.20
CA LEU A 42 5.02 6.28 -4.69
C LEU A 42 3.61 6.30 -4.08
N ALA A 43 3.10 7.50 -3.88
CA ALA A 43 1.71 7.71 -3.54
C ALA A 43 0.82 7.15 -4.67
N GLY A 44 -0.21 6.42 -4.28
CA GLY A 44 -1.05 5.66 -5.20
C GLY A 44 -0.58 4.22 -5.45
N ASP A 45 0.64 3.83 -5.05
CA ASP A 45 1.07 2.43 -5.12
C ASP A 45 0.16 1.55 -4.25
N VAL A 46 -0.10 0.33 -4.72
CA VAL A 46 -0.97 -0.62 -4.02
C VAL A 46 -0.15 -1.77 -3.45
N VAL A 47 -0.26 -1.97 -2.15
CA VAL A 47 0.42 -3.06 -1.42
C VAL A 47 -0.59 -4.05 -0.88
N ALA A 48 -0.28 -5.34 -1.03
CA ALA A 48 -1.14 -6.43 -0.61
C ALA A 48 -0.68 -7.00 0.74
N TYR A 49 -1.63 -7.24 1.63
CA TYR A 49 -1.45 -7.93 2.91
C TYR A 49 -2.35 -9.15 3.00
N ARG A 50 -1.93 -10.17 3.75
CA ARG A 50 -2.74 -11.36 4.03
C ARG A 50 -2.81 -11.64 5.53
N CYS A 51 -4.02 -11.83 6.04
CA CYS A 51 -4.24 -12.23 7.42
C CYS A 51 -3.80 -13.67 7.67
N SER A 52 -3.11 -13.93 8.78
CA SER A 52 -2.75 -15.30 9.19
C SER A 52 -3.93 -16.09 9.76
N ASP A 53 -4.96 -15.41 10.25
CA ASP A 53 -6.07 -16.02 11.00
C ASP A 53 -7.28 -16.32 10.12
N CYS A 54 -7.82 -15.32 9.41
CA CYS A 54 -8.98 -15.51 8.52
C CYS A 54 -8.59 -15.77 7.06
N LEU A 55 -7.31 -15.61 6.70
CA LEU A 55 -6.78 -15.78 5.34
C LEU A 55 -7.31 -14.77 4.30
N ASP A 56 -8.03 -13.75 4.72
CA ASP A 56 -8.43 -12.65 3.84
C ASP A 56 -7.23 -11.82 3.40
N ARG A 57 -7.40 -11.14 2.26
CA ARG A 57 -6.42 -10.26 1.66
C ARG A 57 -6.91 -8.82 1.69
N TRP A 58 -6.00 -7.91 1.98
CA TRP A 58 -6.22 -6.47 1.97
C TRP A 58 -5.26 -5.80 1.00
N ASP A 59 -5.77 -4.89 0.18
CA ASP A 59 -4.98 -4.06 -0.72
C ASP A 59 -5.06 -2.61 -0.21
N LEU A 60 -3.92 -2.03 0.17
CA LEU A 60 -3.84 -0.65 0.65
C LEU A 60 -3.14 0.23 -0.37
N VAL A 61 -3.74 1.40 -0.60
CA VAL A 61 -3.14 2.46 -1.40
C VAL A 61 -2.20 3.26 -0.50
N LEU A 62 -0.96 3.47 -0.94
CA LEU A 62 0.00 4.29 -0.22
C LEU A 62 -0.33 5.76 -0.35
N MET A 63 -0.28 6.44 0.79
CA MET A 63 -0.53 7.87 0.91
C MET A 63 0.77 8.67 0.72
N PRO A 64 0.70 9.92 0.25
CA PRO A 64 1.86 10.79 0.16
C PRO A 64 2.55 11.00 1.52
N LEU A 65 3.87 11.22 1.46
CA LEU A 65 4.70 11.37 2.65
C LEU A 65 4.37 12.68 3.41
N GLY A 66 3.98 12.56 4.69
CA GLY A 66 3.78 13.69 5.60
C GLY A 66 2.33 14.10 5.91
N GLU A 67 1.37 13.20 5.72
CA GLU A 67 -0.03 13.38 6.16
C GLU A 67 -0.27 13.07 7.65
#